data_AF-A0A431LQR3-F1
#
_entry.id   AF-A0A431LQR3-F1
#
_cell.length_a   1.000
_cell.length_b   1.000
_cell.length_c   1.000
_cell.angle_alpha   90.00
_cell.angle_beta   90.00
_cell.angle_gamma   90.00
#
_symmetry.space_group_name_H-M   'P 1'
#
loop_
_entity.id
_entity.type
_entity.pdbx_description
1 polymer ?
#
loop_
_entity_poly.entity_id
_entity_poly.type
_entity_poly.pdbx_seq_one_letter_code
_entity_poly.pdbx_strand_id
1 'polypeptide(L)'
;MRDDEDSRPAGLHGWLKAHAAAAVAAGACVAGAAFAWQGAQACGGMTVPLVWAAGGGIAGWLLRRSQEPRHANPRGQHAEAGSVVAQDISTLQQAFAVLGQQVNATIQTSETAVMAMGERLAHVHGRSTGLRQQVVDAVARSEALSAASLQQSTEHAAAVADLASHQTLFEQTRLDFLSRVRNSADQVRHLLPLAELISDIARQTNMLAINAAIEAARAGNEGSGFKVVAAEVRRLSNQTADAARQVTDGIQQAAQAIEREASQLAAEVSGNPAAQLDEIARHIQGMSQTLGEVVPYLGQLSADMDLGIADVSSDIVDILGHMQFQDINRQLLEQINSALASLSSHFSQLYQLIDGQAPPPPVMLEELLQRWTQDYVMHAQRVAHVMATSAPPGELVPLHGDAAAPAPVTLAVANGPRIELF
;
A
#
# COMPACT_ATOMS: atom_id res chain seq x y z
N MET A 1 -34.89 99.17 -20.51
CA MET A 1 -36.32 98.88 -20.28
C MET A 1 -36.34 97.76 -19.26
N ARG A 2 -36.43 98.09 -17.96
CA ARG A 2 -37.68 98.23 -17.15
C ARG A 2 -38.41 96.88 -17.09
N ASP A 3 -38.35 96.20 -15.93
CA ASP A 3 -39.42 96.10 -14.88
C ASP A 3 -40.52 95.14 -15.38
N ASP A 4 -41.09 94.15 -14.68
CA ASP A 4 -41.45 93.98 -13.26
C ASP A 4 -41.90 92.51 -13.05
N GLU A 5 -41.57 91.88 -11.92
CA GLU A 5 -42.47 91.45 -10.82
C GLU A 5 -43.34 90.17 -11.00
N ASP A 6 -42.98 89.19 -10.15
CA ASP A 6 -43.82 88.45 -9.18
C ASP A 6 -45.14 87.78 -9.61
N SER A 7 -45.23 86.45 -9.43
CA SER A 7 -46.33 85.74 -8.74
C SER A 7 -46.31 84.20 -8.98
N ARG A 8 -46.17 83.44 -7.88
CA ARG A 8 -46.44 81.98 -7.81
C ARG A 8 -47.95 81.69 -7.93
N PRO A 9 -48.35 80.46 -8.33
CA PRO A 9 -49.56 79.87 -7.74
C PRO A 9 -49.33 78.47 -7.17
N ALA A 10 -49.31 78.38 -5.84
CA ALA A 10 -49.34 77.14 -5.04
C ALA A 10 -50.77 76.55 -4.88
N GLY A 11 -51.58 76.57 -5.93
CA GLY A 11 -53.03 76.27 -5.84
C GLY A 11 -53.49 74.90 -6.35
N LEU A 12 -52.71 74.22 -7.20
CA LEU A 12 -53.18 73.03 -7.94
C LEU A 12 -53.11 71.71 -7.14
N HIS A 13 -52.24 71.61 -6.13
CA HIS A 13 -52.11 70.38 -5.31
C HIS A 13 -53.13 70.29 -4.16
N GLY A 14 -53.71 71.41 -3.73
CA GLY A 14 -54.79 71.43 -2.73
C GLY A 14 -56.14 71.02 -3.32
N TRP A 15 -56.41 71.43 -4.57
CA TRP A 15 -57.66 71.16 -5.27
C TRP A 15 -57.89 69.67 -5.56
N LEU A 16 -56.83 68.94 -5.95
CA LEU A 16 -56.86 67.49 -6.19
C LEU A 16 -57.06 66.66 -4.90
N LYS A 17 -56.47 67.09 -3.77
CA LYS A 17 -56.63 66.40 -2.48
C LYS A 17 -58.01 66.60 -1.87
N ALA A 18 -58.63 67.77 -2.08
CA ALA A 18 -60.00 68.04 -1.63
C ALA A 18 -61.05 67.19 -2.37
N HIS A 19 -60.89 66.98 -3.69
CA HIS A 19 -61.82 66.16 -4.47
C HIS A 19 -61.66 64.65 -4.20
N ALA A 20 -60.44 64.17 -3.94
CA ALA A 20 -60.21 62.77 -3.56
C ALA A 20 -60.83 62.43 -2.19
N ALA A 21 -60.76 63.35 -1.22
CA ALA A 21 -61.38 63.17 0.09
C ALA A 21 -62.92 63.19 0.03
N ALA A 22 -63.50 64.04 -0.83
CA ALA A 22 -64.95 64.08 -1.05
C ALA A 22 -65.47 62.80 -1.73
N ALA A 23 -64.70 62.21 -2.66
CA ALA A 23 -65.06 60.95 -3.33
C ALA A 23 -65.05 59.74 -2.37
N VAL A 24 -64.09 59.68 -1.44
CA VAL A 24 -64.02 58.62 -0.42
C VAL A 24 -65.15 58.76 0.62
N ALA A 25 -65.53 59.99 0.99
CA ALA A 25 -66.67 60.24 1.87
C ALA A 25 -68.02 59.86 1.23
N ALA A 26 -68.21 60.16 -0.05
CA ALA A 26 -69.40 59.75 -0.79
C ALA A 26 -69.50 58.22 -0.95
N GLY A 27 -68.37 57.54 -1.18
CA GLY A 27 -68.30 56.06 -1.27
C GLY A 27 -68.65 55.36 0.05
N ALA A 28 -68.24 55.92 1.20
CA ALA A 28 -68.55 55.37 2.51
C ALA A 28 -70.04 55.51 2.89
N CYS A 29 -70.70 56.60 2.45
CA CYS A 29 -72.15 56.78 2.67
C CYS A 29 -73.01 55.81 1.84
N VAL A 30 -72.59 55.47 0.62
CA VAL A 30 -73.32 54.52 -0.25
C VAL A 30 -73.14 53.07 0.24
N ALA A 31 -71.95 52.71 0.73
CA ALA A 31 -71.68 51.38 1.30
C ALA A 31 -72.46 51.13 2.61
N GLY A 32 -72.65 52.17 3.44
CA GLY A 32 -73.48 52.11 4.65
C GLY A 32 -74.98 51.96 4.37
N ALA A 33 -75.48 52.53 3.28
CA ALA A 33 -76.88 52.38 2.87
C ALA A 33 -77.21 50.98 2.31
N ALA A 34 -76.24 50.33 1.64
CA ALA A 34 -76.39 48.97 1.12
C ALA A 34 -76.39 47.89 2.22
N PHE A 35 -75.61 48.07 3.29
CA PHE A 35 -75.59 47.15 4.44
C PHE A 35 -76.82 47.26 5.35
N ALA A 36 -77.47 48.43 5.39
CA ALA A 36 -78.71 48.63 6.14
C ALA A 36 -79.95 48.00 5.48
N TRP A 37 -79.93 47.77 4.15
CA TRP A 37 -81.04 47.12 3.44
C TRP A 37 -80.99 45.58 3.55
N GLN A 38 -79.81 44.96 3.67
CA GLN A 38 -79.65 43.51 3.82
C GLN A 38 -79.74 43.00 5.27
N GLY A 39 -79.62 43.88 6.28
CA GLY A 39 -79.77 43.53 7.71
C GLY A 39 -81.20 43.60 8.25
N ALA A 40 -82.17 44.07 7.45
CA ALA A 40 -83.54 44.36 7.88
C ALA A 40 -84.56 43.21 7.64
N GLN A 41 -84.13 41.94 7.73
CA GLN A 41 -85.04 40.79 7.86
C GLN A 41 -84.74 39.86 9.05
N ALA A 42 -83.85 40.25 9.97
CA ALA A 42 -83.66 39.52 11.24
C ALA A 42 -83.80 40.47 12.42
N CYS A 43 -85.04 40.92 12.67
CA CYS A 43 -85.45 41.60 13.89
C CYS A 43 -85.45 40.62 15.08
N GLY A 44 -85.17 41.03 16.33
CA GLY A 44 -85.39 42.38 16.85
C GLY A 44 -84.31 42.91 17.79
N GLY A 45 -83.93 44.16 17.52
CA GLY A 45 -84.10 45.23 18.50
C GLY A 45 -82.90 45.59 19.37
N MET A 46 -81.88 46.28 18.80
CA MET A 46 -81.13 47.39 19.42
C MET A 46 -79.84 47.77 18.64
N THR A 47 -79.91 48.29 17.40
CA THR A 47 -78.66 48.65 16.67
C THR A 47 -78.75 49.85 15.72
N VAL A 48 -79.59 50.86 16.00
CA VAL A 48 -79.65 52.08 15.16
C VAL A 48 -79.07 53.37 15.80
N PRO A 49 -78.98 53.56 17.15
CA PRO A 49 -78.37 54.78 17.70
C PRO A 49 -76.82 54.72 17.88
N LEU A 50 -76.18 53.55 17.80
CA LEU A 50 -74.73 53.40 18.02
C LEU A 50 -73.85 53.79 16.81
N VAL A 51 -74.38 53.67 15.59
CA VAL A 51 -73.62 53.94 14.36
C VAL A 51 -73.44 55.45 14.11
N TRP A 52 -74.39 56.28 14.56
CA TRP A 52 -74.31 57.74 14.43
C TRP A 52 -73.35 58.40 15.44
N ALA A 53 -73.19 57.83 16.64
CA ALA A 53 -72.21 58.30 17.62
C ALA A 53 -70.76 57.97 17.22
N ALA A 54 -70.53 56.81 16.60
CA ALA A 54 -69.21 56.41 16.09
C ALA A 54 -68.76 57.24 14.87
N GLY A 55 -69.68 57.57 13.95
CA GLY A 55 -69.37 58.37 12.76
C GLY A 55 -68.96 59.82 13.06
N GLY A 56 -69.64 60.48 14.01
CA GLY A 56 -69.32 61.84 14.43
C GLY A 56 -67.97 61.96 15.16
N GLY A 57 -67.62 60.97 15.99
CA GLY A 57 -66.33 60.92 16.68
C GLY A 57 -65.14 60.73 15.73
N ILE A 58 -65.30 59.90 14.69
CA ILE A 58 -64.23 59.63 13.70
C ILE A 58 -64.03 60.85 12.78
N ALA A 59 -65.11 61.55 12.39
CA ALA A 59 -65.00 62.77 11.60
C ALA A 59 -64.32 63.91 12.38
N GLY A 60 -64.67 64.10 13.66
CA GLY A 60 -64.02 65.07 14.54
C GLY A 60 -62.54 64.73 14.81
N TRP A 61 -62.20 63.46 14.94
CA TRP A 61 -60.81 63.00 15.10
C TRP A 61 -59.99 63.18 13.82
N LEU A 62 -60.56 62.91 12.63
CA LEU A 62 -59.89 63.11 11.34
C LEU A 62 -59.71 64.60 10.98
N LEU A 63 -60.67 65.47 11.35
CA LEU A 63 -60.55 66.93 11.16
C LEU A 63 -59.55 67.57 12.13
N ARG A 64 -59.42 67.03 13.34
CA ARG A 64 -58.39 67.50 14.31
C ARG A 64 -56.99 67.04 13.91
N ARG A 65 -56.86 65.84 13.34
CA ARG A 65 -55.59 65.29 12.84
C ARG A 65 -55.13 65.90 11.50
N SER A 66 -56.04 66.53 10.73
CA SER A 66 -55.69 67.23 9.49
C SER A 66 -55.33 68.72 9.69
N GLN A 67 -55.54 69.25 10.90
CA GLN A 67 -55.18 70.63 11.28
C GLN A 67 -53.94 70.73 12.17
N GLU A 68 -53.33 69.61 12.57
CA GLU A 68 -51.97 69.66 13.12
C GLU A 68 -51.03 70.10 11.99
N PRO A 69 -50.24 71.18 12.18
CA PRO A 69 -49.18 71.48 11.24
C PRO A 69 -48.27 70.26 11.24
N ARG A 70 -48.22 69.53 10.12
CA ARG A 70 -47.12 68.62 9.81
C ARG A 70 -45.87 69.49 9.71
N HIS A 71 -45.29 69.81 10.86
CA HIS A 71 -43.86 70.02 10.94
C HIS A 71 -43.27 68.68 10.52
N ALA A 72 -42.95 68.56 9.23
CA ALA A 72 -41.95 67.61 8.78
C ALA A 72 -40.71 67.93 9.61
N ASN A 73 -40.52 67.20 10.69
CA ASN A 73 -39.32 67.26 11.49
C ASN A 73 -38.30 66.41 10.73
N PRO A 74 -37.33 66.99 10.01
CA PRO A 74 -36.31 66.21 9.33
C PRO A 74 -35.54 65.28 10.30
N ARG A 75 -35.57 65.57 11.60
CA ARG A 75 -34.93 64.75 12.65
C ARG A 75 -35.54 63.35 12.84
N GLY A 76 -36.79 63.10 12.44
CA GLY A 76 -37.43 61.78 12.59
C GLY A 76 -36.96 60.74 11.57
N GLN A 77 -36.77 61.15 10.31
CA GLN A 77 -36.21 60.30 9.25
C GLN A 77 -34.71 60.03 9.48
N HIS A 78 -33.98 60.98 10.05
CA HIS A 78 -32.58 60.77 10.46
C HIS A 78 -32.43 59.80 11.65
N ALA A 79 -33.40 59.77 12.57
CA ALA A 79 -33.40 58.81 13.69
C ALA A 79 -33.73 57.37 13.23
N GLU A 80 -34.63 57.22 12.26
CA GLU A 80 -35.01 55.92 11.68
C GLU A 80 -33.95 55.38 10.70
N ALA A 81 -33.31 56.25 9.92
CA ALA A 81 -32.14 55.89 9.11
C ALA A 81 -30.91 55.58 9.98
N GLY A 82 -30.72 56.33 11.07
CA GLY A 82 -29.63 56.08 12.04
C GLY A 82 -29.76 54.75 12.75
N SER A 83 -30.98 54.31 13.09
CA SER A 83 -31.20 53.00 13.73
C SER A 83 -30.98 51.82 12.79
N VAL A 84 -31.33 51.94 11.50
CA VAL A 84 -31.03 50.92 10.48
C VAL A 84 -29.52 50.79 10.28
N VAL A 85 -28.80 51.91 10.13
CA VAL A 85 -27.34 51.91 9.98
C VAL A 85 -26.65 51.35 11.25
N ALA A 86 -27.16 51.69 12.44
CA ALA A 86 -26.66 51.15 13.70
C ALA A 86 -26.85 49.61 13.80
N GLN A 87 -28.01 49.10 13.36
CA GLN A 87 -28.31 47.66 13.30
C GLN A 87 -27.39 46.92 12.30
N ASP A 88 -27.15 47.50 11.12
CA ASP A 88 -26.26 46.92 10.11
C ASP A 88 -24.80 46.92 10.58
N ILE A 89 -24.34 47.99 11.23
CA ILE A 89 -22.99 48.04 11.84
C ILE A 89 -22.84 46.95 12.91
N SER A 90 -23.84 46.75 13.76
CA SER A 90 -23.85 45.66 14.76
C SER A 90 -23.79 44.28 14.11
N THR A 91 -24.53 44.08 13.01
CA THR A 91 -24.52 42.82 12.26
C THR A 91 -23.18 42.60 11.54
N LEU A 92 -22.55 43.66 11.02
CA LEU A 92 -21.20 43.60 10.45
C LEU A 92 -20.13 43.25 11.50
N GLN A 93 -20.25 43.76 12.72
CA GLN A 93 -19.35 43.36 13.82
C GLN A 93 -19.48 41.87 14.14
N GLN A 94 -20.70 41.33 14.16
CA GLN A 94 -20.92 39.89 14.32
C GLN A 94 -20.32 39.10 13.14
N ALA A 95 -20.47 39.59 11.91
CA ALA A 95 -19.87 38.97 10.73
C ALA A 95 -18.34 38.94 10.81
N PHE A 96 -17.70 40.05 11.20
CA PHE A 96 -16.24 40.09 11.41
C PHE A 96 -15.79 39.17 12.55
N ALA A 97 -16.57 39.06 13.63
CA ALA A 97 -16.27 38.12 14.71
C ALA A 97 -16.34 36.66 14.22
N VAL A 98 -17.35 36.30 13.41
CA VAL A 98 -17.45 34.96 12.80
C VAL A 98 -16.27 34.69 11.88
N LEU A 99 -15.91 35.63 11.00
CA LEU A 99 -14.76 35.49 10.10
C LEU A 99 -13.44 35.36 10.87
N GLY A 100 -13.24 36.17 11.92
CA GLY A 100 -12.05 36.07 12.77
C GLY A 100 -11.96 34.70 13.48
N GLN A 101 -13.09 34.18 13.97
CA GLN A 101 -13.13 32.82 14.54
C GLN A 101 -12.83 31.74 13.50
N GLN A 102 -13.33 31.85 12.27
CA GLN A 102 -13.04 30.91 11.19
C GLN A 102 -11.57 30.94 10.77
N VAL A 103 -10.97 32.13 10.64
CA VAL A 103 -9.54 32.28 10.34
C VAL A 103 -8.69 31.66 11.44
N ASN A 104 -9.03 31.92 12.71
CA ASN A 104 -8.30 31.36 13.85
C ASN A 104 -8.42 29.82 13.91
N ALA A 105 -9.63 29.28 13.67
CA ALA A 105 -9.83 27.83 13.58
C ALA A 105 -9.03 27.20 12.42
N THR A 106 -8.92 27.92 11.30
CA THR A 106 -8.11 27.49 10.14
C THR A 106 -6.63 27.46 10.49
N ILE A 107 -6.11 28.49 11.16
CA ILE A 107 -4.72 28.54 11.65
C ILE A 107 -4.44 27.33 12.56
N GLN A 108 -5.26 27.11 13.59
CA GLN A 108 -5.06 26.01 14.54
C GLN A 108 -5.11 24.64 13.87
N THR A 109 -6.07 24.44 12.96
CA THR A 109 -6.20 23.17 12.22
C THR A 109 -5.00 22.93 11.32
N SER A 110 -4.52 23.98 10.63
CA SER A 110 -3.35 23.90 9.75
C SER A 110 -2.07 23.60 10.53
N GLU A 111 -1.86 24.28 11.66
CA GLU A 111 -0.70 24.08 12.53
C GLU A 111 -0.65 22.65 13.08
N THR A 112 -1.78 22.13 13.58
CA THR A 112 -1.90 20.75 14.05
C THR A 112 -1.57 19.76 12.93
N ALA A 113 -2.05 20.01 11.70
CA ALA A 113 -1.78 19.14 10.55
C ALA A 113 -0.29 19.13 10.17
N VAL A 114 0.38 20.29 10.18
CA VAL A 114 1.81 20.40 9.88
C VAL A 114 2.67 19.68 10.94
N MET A 115 2.37 19.86 12.23
CA MET A 115 3.08 19.16 13.29
C MET A 115 2.92 17.63 13.17
N ALA A 116 1.70 17.15 12.95
CA ALA A 116 1.44 15.72 12.75
C ALA A 116 2.15 15.17 11.50
N MET A 117 2.30 15.99 10.46
CA MET A 117 3.03 15.63 9.25
C MET A 117 4.54 15.54 9.51
N GLY A 118 5.10 16.47 10.28
CA GLY A 118 6.51 16.42 10.73
C GLY A 118 6.83 15.15 11.53
N GLU A 119 5.99 14.80 12.51
CA GLU A 119 6.14 13.57 13.27
C GLU A 119 6.08 12.32 12.38
N ARG A 120 5.15 12.30 11.42
CA ARG A 120 5.03 11.19 10.45
C ARG A 120 6.26 11.07 9.57
N LEU A 121 6.82 12.17 9.06
CA LEU A 121 8.04 12.15 8.25
C LEU A 121 9.24 11.68 9.05
N ALA A 122 9.41 12.16 10.28
CA ALA A 122 10.47 11.69 11.17
C ALA A 122 10.36 10.18 11.43
N HIS A 123 9.14 9.68 11.64
CA HIS A 123 8.90 8.24 11.80
C HIS A 123 9.18 7.44 10.52
N VAL A 124 8.81 7.95 9.33
CA VAL A 124 9.15 7.32 8.05
C VAL A 124 10.67 7.27 7.85
N HIS A 125 11.39 8.36 8.14
CA HIS A 125 12.84 8.40 8.07
C HIS A 125 13.50 7.38 9.00
N GLY A 126 13.04 7.32 10.26
CA GLY A 126 13.53 6.33 11.24
C GLY A 126 13.27 4.88 10.81
N ARG A 127 12.10 4.60 10.23
CA ARG A 127 11.79 3.27 9.69
C ARG A 127 12.61 2.93 8.45
N SER A 128 12.83 3.89 7.57
CA SER A 128 13.64 3.73 6.36
C SER A 128 15.10 3.39 6.72
N THR A 129 15.71 4.18 7.62
CA THR A 129 17.06 3.92 8.12
C THR A 129 17.18 2.60 8.89
N GLY A 130 16.17 2.24 9.69
CA GLY A 130 16.10 0.95 10.36
C GLY A 130 16.01 -0.23 9.39
N LEU A 131 15.21 -0.10 8.32
CA LEU A 131 15.11 -1.11 7.26
C LEU A 131 16.45 -1.28 6.53
N ARG A 132 17.17 -0.18 6.24
CA ARG A 132 18.52 -0.24 5.66
C ARG A 132 19.44 -1.14 6.47
N GLN A 133 19.49 -0.92 7.78
CA GLN A 133 20.38 -1.67 8.66
C GLN A 133 20.00 -3.14 8.71
N GLN A 134 18.70 -3.45 8.76
CA GLN A 134 18.23 -4.83 8.73
C GLN A 134 18.60 -5.55 7.44
N VAL A 135 18.53 -4.87 6.30
CA VAL A 135 18.94 -5.42 4.99
C VAL A 135 20.45 -5.65 4.95
N VAL A 136 21.26 -4.68 5.38
CA VAL A 136 22.73 -4.85 5.47
C VAL A 136 23.11 -6.05 6.35
N ASP A 137 22.50 -6.16 7.54
CA ASP A 137 22.76 -7.28 8.45
C ASP A 137 22.25 -8.63 7.89
N ALA A 138 21.15 -8.62 7.13
CA ALA A 138 20.62 -9.81 6.46
C ALA A 138 21.55 -10.28 5.33
N VAL A 139 22.07 -9.34 4.53
CA VAL A 139 23.02 -9.61 3.45
C VAL A 139 24.30 -10.21 4.03
N ALA A 140 24.91 -9.58 5.03
CA ALA A 140 26.13 -10.08 5.67
C ALA A 140 25.96 -11.50 6.27
N ARG A 141 24.82 -11.75 6.93
CA ARG A 141 24.51 -13.10 7.44
C ARG A 141 24.33 -14.12 6.33
N SER A 142 23.65 -13.75 5.25
CA SER A 142 23.39 -14.65 4.14
C SER A 142 24.65 -14.94 3.33
N GLU A 143 25.56 -13.97 3.19
CA GLU A 143 26.90 -14.18 2.63
C GLU A 143 27.69 -15.21 3.45
N ALA A 144 27.72 -15.05 4.78
CA ALA A 144 28.40 -16.00 5.67
C ALA A 144 27.79 -17.42 5.58
N LEU A 145 26.46 -17.53 5.58
CA LEU A 145 25.75 -18.81 5.44
C LEU A 145 25.98 -19.44 4.07
N SER A 146 25.98 -18.64 3.00
CA SER A 146 26.22 -19.11 1.64
C SER A 146 27.66 -19.60 1.46
N ALA A 147 28.63 -18.88 2.02
CA ALA A 147 30.03 -19.31 2.03
C ALA A 147 30.23 -20.63 2.77
N ALA A 148 29.64 -20.78 3.97
CA ALA A 148 29.68 -22.03 4.73
C ALA A 148 28.98 -23.18 3.99
N SER A 149 27.83 -22.92 3.37
CA SER A 149 27.09 -23.92 2.59
C SER A 149 27.85 -24.35 1.34
N LEU A 150 28.54 -23.42 0.66
CA LEU A 150 29.38 -23.72 -0.48
C LEU A 150 30.57 -24.60 -0.06
N GLN A 151 31.25 -24.27 1.04
CA GLN A 151 32.31 -25.11 1.59
C GLN A 151 31.79 -26.52 1.90
N GLN A 152 30.67 -26.63 2.61
CA GLN A 152 30.07 -27.93 2.92
C GLN A 152 29.68 -28.70 1.65
N SER A 153 29.19 -28.00 0.61
CA SER A 153 28.87 -28.59 -0.68
C SER A 153 30.12 -29.14 -1.38
N THR A 154 31.27 -28.47 -1.28
CA THR A 154 32.55 -28.99 -1.82
C THR A 154 33.04 -30.21 -1.06
N GLU A 155 32.88 -30.25 0.27
CA GLU A 155 33.21 -31.43 1.09
C GLU A 155 32.30 -32.62 0.74
N HIS A 156 31.00 -32.40 0.59
CA HIS A 156 30.05 -33.42 0.15
C HIS A 156 30.35 -33.92 -1.27
N ALA A 157 30.70 -33.03 -2.20
CA ALA A 157 31.11 -33.42 -3.55
C ALA A 157 32.34 -34.34 -3.52
N ALA A 158 33.34 -34.00 -2.70
CA ALA A 158 34.53 -34.83 -2.53
C ALA A 158 34.20 -36.20 -1.93
N ALA A 159 33.34 -36.25 -0.91
CA ALA A 159 32.90 -37.51 -0.29
C ALA A 159 32.11 -38.39 -1.27
N VAL A 160 31.25 -37.81 -2.09
CA VAL A 160 30.48 -38.54 -3.12
C VAL A 160 31.41 -39.05 -4.22
N ALA A 161 32.39 -38.26 -4.64
CA ALA A 161 33.40 -38.70 -5.61
C ALA A 161 34.24 -39.87 -5.08
N ASP A 162 34.65 -39.81 -3.81
CA ASP A 162 35.35 -40.93 -3.14
C ASP A 162 34.47 -42.18 -3.09
N LEU A 163 33.21 -42.04 -2.68
CA LEU A 163 32.25 -43.15 -2.63
C LEU A 163 31.99 -43.75 -4.01
N ALA A 164 31.92 -42.93 -5.07
CA ALA A 164 31.79 -43.40 -6.45
C ALA A 164 33.02 -44.20 -6.91
N SER A 165 34.22 -43.79 -6.49
CA SER A 165 35.46 -44.52 -6.76
C SER A 165 35.47 -45.89 -6.05
N HIS A 166 35.08 -45.91 -4.77
CA HIS A 166 34.95 -47.14 -3.99
C HIS A 166 33.89 -48.08 -4.58
N GLN A 167 32.76 -47.55 -5.03
CA GLN A 167 31.71 -48.33 -5.68
C GLN A 167 32.21 -48.97 -6.98
N THR A 168 32.99 -48.23 -7.77
CA THR A 168 33.58 -48.75 -9.01
C THR A 168 34.58 -49.88 -8.72
N LEU A 169 35.45 -49.69 -7.72
CA LEU A 169 36.41 -50.71 -7.29
C LEU A 169 35.71 -51.96 -6.73
N PHE A 170 34.65 -51.76 -5.95
CA PHE A 170 33.83 -52.83 -5.41
C PHE A 170 33.22 -53.67 -6.54
N GLU A 171 32.65 -53.01 -7.55
CA GLU A 171 32.05 -53.69 -8.69
C GLU A 171 33.08 -54.46 -9.52
N GLN A 172 34.27 -53.88 -9.75
CA GLN A 172 35.37 -54.59 -10.41
C GLN A 172 35.81 -55.83 -9.61
N THR A 173 36.02 -55.68 -8.30
CA THR A 173 36.43 -56.77 -7.42
C THR A 173 35.39 -57.90 -7.41
N ARG A 174 34.11 -57.54 -7.46
CA ARG A 174 32.99 -58.47 -7.49
C ARG A 174 32.91 -59.23 -8.82
N LEU A 175 33.07 -58.55 -9.95
CA LEU A 175 33.14 -59.20 -11.27
C LEU A 175 34.33 -60.17 -11.36
N ASP A 176 35.47 -59.77 -10.82
CA ASP A 176 36.67 -60.59 -10.78
C ASP A 176 36.49 -61.82 -9.87
N PHE A 177 35.79 -61.65 -8.73
CA PHE A 177 35.38 -62.76 -7.88
C PHE A 177 34.44 -63.73 -8.60
N LEU A 178 33.40 -63.24 -9.29
CA LEU A 178 32.50 -64.09 -10.08
C LEU A 178 33.25 -64.89 -11.17
N SER A 179 34.26 -64.29 -11.80
CA SER A 179 35.14 -64.96 -12.75
C SER A 179 35.93 -66.10 -12.08
N ARG A 180 36.55 -65.84 -10.91
CA ARG A 180 37.26 -66.88 -10.14
C ARG A 180 36.35 -68.03 -9.71
N VAL A 181 35.12 -67.72 -9.28
CA VAL A 181 34.13 -68.74 -8.88
C VAL A 181 33.76 -69.63 -10.08
N ARG A 182 33.51 -69.05 -11.25
CA ARG A 182 33.27 -69.82 -12.48
C ARG A 182 34.46 -70.70 -12.86
N ASN A 183 35.68 -70.16 -12.82
CA ASN A 183 36.88 -70.94 -13.09
C ASN A 183 37.05 -72.11 -12.11
N SER A 184 36.66 -71.94 -10.84
CA SER A 184 36.66 -73.00 -9.83
C SER A 184 35.65 -74.10 -10.18
N ALA A 185 34.43 -73.74 -10.60
CA ALA A 185 33.44 -74.71 -11.07
C ALA A 185 33.96 -75.52 -12.28
N ASP A 186 34.66 -74.88 -13.20
CA ASP A 186 35.27 -75.55 -14.35
C ASP A 186 36.41 -76.47 -13.91
N GLN A 187 37.30 -76.05 -13.00
CA GLN A 187 38.36 -76.90 -12.46
C GLN A 187 37.80 -78.15 -11.77
N VAL A 188 36.71 -78.02 -11.02
CA VAL A 188 36.01 -79.15 -10.41
C VAL A 188 35.49 -80.11 -11.50
N ARG A 189 34.92 -79.59 -12.59
CA ARG A 189 34.50 -80.41 -13.74
C ARG A 189 35.65 -81.13 -14.44
N HIS A 190 36.86 -80.56 -14.47
CA HIS A 190 38.02 -81.23 -15.06
C HIS A 190 38.44 -82.50 -14.30
N LEU A 191 37.90 -82.75 -13.11
CA LEU A 191 38.10 -84.00 -12.36
C LEU A 191 37.18 -85.14 -12.87
N LEU A 192 36.10 -84.84 -13.60
CA LEU A 192 35.17 -85.84 -14.13
C LEU A 192 35.87 -86.92 -14.98
N PRO A 193 36.71 -86.57 -15.98
CA PRO A 193 37.38 -87.57 -16.80
C PRO A 193 38.32 -88.48 -16.01
N LEU A 194 38.91 -87.99 -14.92
CA LEU A 194 39.74 -88.81 -14.03
C LEU A 194 38.92 -89.82 -13.24
N ALA A 195 37.76 -89.41 -12.72
CA ALA A 195 36.83 -90.30 -12.03
C ALA A 195 36.26 -91.36 -12.99
N GLU A 196 35.93 -90.97 -14.22
CA GLU A 196 35.51 -91.88 -15.29
C GLU A 196 36.61 -92.89 -15.66
N LEU A 197 37.85 -92.44 -15.80
CA LEU A 197 39.01 -93.31 -16.06
C LEU A 197 39.20 -94.35 -14.94
N ILE A 198 39.07 -93.95 -13.67
CA ILE A 198 39.16 -94.89 -12.53
C ILE A 198 38.04 -95.92 -12.60
N SER A 199 36.81 -95.50 -12.93
CA SER A 199 35.67 -96.40 -13.12
C SER A 199 35.92 -97.41 -14.25
N ASP A 200 36.51 -96.96 -15.37
CA ASP A 200 36.88 -97.82 -16.48
C ASP A 200 37.99 -98.82 -16.13
N ILE A 201 39.04 -98.38 -15.42
CA ILE A 201 40.10 -99.27 -14.92
C ILE A 201 39.50 -100.31 -13.97
N ALA A 202 38.60 -99.90 -13.07
CA ALA A 202 37.92 -100.81 -12.16
C ALA A 202 37.09 -101.85 -12.92
N ARG A 203 36.35 -101.46 -13.97
CA ARG A 203 35.60 -102.37 -14.84
C ARG A 203 36.50 -103.34 -15.60
N GLN A 204 37.62 -102.87 -16.15
CA GLN A 204 38.60 -103.73 -16.83
C GLN A 204 39.24 -104.73 -15.85
N THR A 205 39.58 -104.27 -14.64
CA THR A 205 40.14 -105.11 -13.57
C THR A 205 39.14 -106.17 -13.12
N ASN A 206 37.86 -105.82 -13.02
CA ASN A 206 36.79 -106.77 -12.73
C ASN A 206 36.67 -107.86 -13.81
N MET A 207 36.79 -107.48 -15.09
CA MET A 207 36.79 -108.44 -16.21
C MET A 207 38.01 -109.36 -16.17
N LEU A 208 39.20 -108.83 -15.86
CA LEU A 208 40.41 -109.63 -15.65
C LEU A 208 40.25 -110.62 -14.49
N ALA A 209 39.65 -110.18 -13.38
CA ALA A 209 39.37 -111.02 -12.22
C ALA A 209 38.37 -112.14 -12.53
N ILE A 210 37.35 -111.87 -13.35
CA ILE A 210 36.42 -112.89 -13.84
C ILE A 210 37.16 -113.92 -14.70
N ASN A 211 37.98 -113.48 -15.65
CA ASN A 211 38.78 -114.37 -16.49
C ASN A 211 39.73 -115.24 -15.65
N ALA A 212 40.38 -114.65 -14.64
CA ALA A 212 41.23 -115.37 -13.70
C ALA A 212 40.45 -116.38 -12.85
N ALA A 213 39.24 -116.04 -12.40
CA ALA A 213 38.37 -116.96 -11.65
C ALA A 213 37.90 -118.15 -12.51
N ILE A 214 37.64 -117.93 -13.80
CA ILE A 214 37.30 -118.99 -14.76
C ILE A 214 38.50 -119.92 -14.96
N GLU A 215 39.70 -119.38 -15.19
CA GLU A 215 40.90 -120.20 -15.41
C GLU A 215 41.31 -120.96 -14.13
N ALA A 216 41.16 -120.34 -12.95
CA ALA A 216 41.35 -120.99 -11.66
C ALA A 216 40.37 -122.16 -11.44
N ALA A 217 39.11 -122.03 -11.90
CA ALA A 217 38.15 -123.13 -11.87
C ALA A 217 38.51 -124.24 -12.87
N ARG A 218 39.10 -123.88 -14.02
CA ARG A 218 39.53 -124.82 -15.06
C ARG A 218 40.75 -125.66 -14.65
N ALA A 219 41.64 -125.10 -13.83
CA ALA A 219 42.81 -125.79 -13.26
C ALA A 219 42.47 -126.76 -12.10
N GLY A 220 41.21 -126.83 -11.66
CA GLY A 220 40.79 -127.77 -10.62
C GLY A 220 41.44 -127.50 -9.25
N ASN A 221 42.04 -128.53 -8.63
CA ASN A 221 42.64 -128.42 -7.29
C ASN A 221 43.89 -127.53 -7.25
N GLU A 222 44.67 -127.52 -8.33
CA GLU A 222 45.89 -126.69 -8.47
C GLU A 222 45.57 -125.19 -8.55
N GLY A 223 44.35 -124.81 -8.94
CA GLY A 223 43.89 -123.42 -9.05
C GLY A 223 43.29 -122.82 -7.78
N SER A 224 43.22 -123.57 -6.68
CA SER A 224 42.50 -123.17 -5.45
C SER A 224 42.99 -121.86 -4.83
N GLY A 225 44.31 -121.63 -4.76
CA GLY A 225 44.90 -120.38 -4.30
C GLY A 225 44.61 -119.20 -5.23
N PHE A 226 44.67 -119.43 -6.55
CA PHE A 226 44.35 -118.42 -7.57
C PHE A 226 42.88 -118.00 -7.53
N LYS A 227 41.97 -118.91 -7.19
CA LYS A 227 40.54 -118.63 -7.03
C LYS A 227 40.26 -117.62 -5.92
N VAL A 228 40.98 -117.71 -4.79
CA VAL A 228 40.84 -116.76 -3.67
C VAL A 228 41.34 -115.37 -4.08
N VAL A 229 42.50 -115.31 -4.75
CA VAL A 229 43.04 -114.03 -5.26
C VAL A 229 42.10 -113.40 -6.28
N ALA A 230 41.57 -114.17 -7.23
CA ALA A 230 40.62 -113.66 -8.23
C ALA A 230 39.32 -113.14 -7.60
N ALA A 231 38.79 -113.81 -6.57
CA ALA A 231 37.62 -113.34 -5.83
C ALA A 231 37.90 -112.01 -5.10
N GLU A 232 39.09 -111.86 -4.52
CA GLU A 232 39.48 -110.65 -3.81
C GLU A 232 39.73 -109.47 -4.76
N VAL A 233 40.42 -109.70 -5.89
CA VAL A 233 40.59 -108.67 -6.94
C VAL A 233 39.24 -108.24 -7.50
N ARG A 234 38.31 -109.19 -7.72
CA ARG A 234 36.93 -108.89 -8.13
C ARG A 234 36.22 -108.00 -7.09
N ARG A 235 36.32 -108.34 -5.81
CA ARG A 235 35.74 -107.56 -4.71
C ARG A 235 36.30 -106.13 -4.68
N LEU A 236 37.63 -105.98 -4.73
CA LEU A 236 38.28 -104.65 -4.77
C LEU A 236 37.84 -103.85 -5.99
N SER A 237 37.82 -104.47 -7.18
CA SER A 237 37.43 -103.78 -8.42
C SER A 237 35.99 -103.25 -8.38
N ASN A 238 35.04 -104.00 -7.81
CA ASN A 238 33.67 -103.51 -7.62
C ASN A 238 33.62 -102.36 -6.61
N GLN A 239 34.35 -102.46 -5.50
CA GLN A 239 34.47 -101.37 -4.52
C GLN A 239 35.07 -100.09 -5.13
N THR A 240 36.08 -100.23 -5.99
CA THR A 240 36.68 -99.11 -6.72
C THR A 240 35.69 -98.48 -7.71
N ALA A 241 34.90 -99.29 -8.43
CA ALA A 241 33.90 -98.78 -9.36
C ALA A 241 32.76 -98.02 -8.65
N ASP A 242 32.32 -98.51 -7.49
CA ASP A 242 31.31 -97.82 -6.67
C ASP A 242 31.87 -96.53 -6.06
N ALA A 243 33.13 -96.54 -5.58
CA ALA A 243 33.80 -95.34 -5.10
C ALA A 243 33.97 -94.29 -6.21
N ALA A 244 34.36 -94.70 -7.42
CA ALA A 244 34.48 -93.81 -8.57
C ALA A 244 33.13 -93.16 -8.93
N ARG A 245 32.02 -93.92 -8.90
CA ARG A 245 30.67 -93.36 -9.08
C ARG A 245 30.32 -92.30 -8.03
N GLN A 246 30.57 -92.58 -6.75
CA GLN A 246 30.32 -91.60 -5.68
C GLN A 246 31.16 -90.33 -5.85
N VAL A 247 32.42 -90.45 -6.31
CA VAL A 247 33.28 -89.30 -6.63
C VAL A 247 32.70 -88.50 -7.79
N THR A 248 32.23 -89.15 -8.87
CA THR A 248 31.56 -88.48 -9.99
C THR A 248 30.33 -87.69 -9.54
N ASP A 249 29.45 -88.31 -8.75
CA ASP A 249 28.25 -87.65 -8.22
C ASP A 249 28.62 -86.45 -7.33
N GLY A 250 29.64 -86.61 -6.47
CA GLY A 250 30.14 -85.53 -5.62
C GLY A 250 30.72 -84.35 -6.41
N ILE A 251 31.47 -84.63 -7.49
CA ILE A 251 32.00 -83.60 -8.38
C ILE A 251 30.86 -82.83 -9.06
N GLN A 252 29.85 -83.53 -9.57
CA GLN A 252 28.69 -82.89 -10.23
C GLN A 252 27.89 -82.02 -9.25
N GLN A 253 27.65 -82.52 -8.03
CA GLN A 253 26.96 -81.76 -6.99
C GLN A 253 27.74 -80.51 -6.58
N ALA A 254 29.06 -80.63 -6.41
CA ALA A 254 29.93 -79.49 -6.08
C ALA A 254 29.92 -78.44 -7.19
N ALA A 255 30.09 -78.84 -8.46
CA ALA A 255 30.04 -77.92 -9.58
C ALA A 255 28.69 -77.19 -9.68
N GLN A 256 27.57 -77.91 -9.51
CA GLN A 256 26.24 -77.31 -9.51
C GLN A 256 26.01 -76.34 -8.33
N ALA A 257 26.54 -76.66 -7.15
CA ALA A 257 26.42 -75.79 -5.98
C ALA A 257 27.15 -74.46 -6.21
N ILE A 258 28.38 -74.53 -6.72
CA ILE A 258 29.20 -73.35 -7.06
C ILE A 258 28.49 -72.47 -8.11
N GLU A 259 27.91 -73.08 -9.16
CA GLU A 259 27.18 -72.34 -10.19
C GLU A 259 25.93 -71.65 -9.65
N ARG A 260 25.19 -72.31 -8.75
CA ARG A 260 24.01 -71.71 -8.10
C ARG A 260 24.41 -70.49 -7.28
N GLU A 261 25.46 -70.60 -6.45
CA GLU A 261 25.96 -69.46 -5.67
C GLU A 261 26.42 -68.30 -6.57
N ALA A 262 27.16 -68.60 -7.64
CA ALA A 262 27.58 -67.59 -8.62
C ALA A 262 26.38 -66.89 -9.28
N SER A 263 25.34 -67.64 -9.62
CA SER A 263 24.13 -67.09 -10.25
C SER A 263 23.31 -66.20 -9.29
N GLN A 264 23.24 -66.55 -8.01
CA GLN A 264 22.56 -65.75 -6.99
C GLN A 264 23.30 -64.43 -6.76
N LEU A 265 24.62 -64.48 -6.61
CA LEU A 265 25.45 -63.28 -6.43
C LEU A 265 25.41 -62.36 -7.68
N ALA A 266 25.23 -62.93 -8.87
CA ALA A 266 25.01 -62.16 -10.10
C ALA A 266 23.59 -61.57 -10.21
N ALA A 267 22.60 -62.11 -9.50
CA ALA A 267 21.22 -61.63 -9.53
C ALA A 267 20.96 -60.47 -8.55
N GLU A 268 21.76 -60.33 -7.47
CA GLU A 268 21.69 -59.20 -6.51
C GLU A 268 22.06 -57.83 -7.14
N VAL A 269 22.35 -57.79 -8.44
CA VAL A 269 22.85 -56.65 -9.23
C VAL A 269 21.76 -55.68 -9.67
N SER A 270 20.52 -55.86 -9.20
CA SER A 270 19.37 -55.09 -9.72
C SER A 270 19.42 -53.58 -9.40
N GLY A 271 20.31 -53.14 -8.51
CA GLY A 271 20.55 -51.71 -8.26
C GLY A 271 21.62 -51.13 -9.17
N ASN A 272 21.51 -49.85 -9.53
CA ASN A 272 22.61 -49.07 -10.11
C ASN A 272 23.11 -48.01 -9.10
N PRO A 273 23.88 -48.40 -8.06
CA PRO A 273 24.40 -47.47 -7.05
C PRO A 273 25.25 -46.36 -7.68
N ALA A 274 25.96 -46.65 -8.78
CA ALA A 274 26.75 -45.65 -9.50
C ALA A 274 25.86 -44.53 -10.08
N ALA A 275 24.70 -44.87 -10.65
CA ALA A 275 23.74 -43.86 -11.12
C ALA A 275 23.15 -43.02 -9.98
N GLN A 276 22.92 -43.61 -8.81
CA GLN A 276 22.46 -42.88 -7.63
C GLN A 276 23.52 -41.88 -7.13
N LEU A 277 24.79 -42.30 -7.10
CA LEU A 277 25.90 -41.41 -6.73
C LEU A 277 26.09 -40.27 -7.74
N ASP A 278 25.93 -40.54 -9.03
CA ASP A 278 25.93 -39.52 -10.07
C ASP A 278 24.79 -38.50 -9.90
N GLU A 279 23.58 -38.98 -9.57
CA GLU A 279 22.43 -38.10 -9.28
C GLU A 279 22.69 -37.20 -8.06
N ILE A 280 23.24 -37.76 -6.98
CA ILE A 280 23.63 -36.99 -5.80
C ILE A 280 24.68 -35.95 -6.16
N ALA A 281 25.71 -36.31 -6.94
CA ALA A 281 26.74 -35.38 -7.38
C ALA A 281 26.15 -34.22 -8.20
N ARG A 282 25.21 -34.50 -9.11
CA ARG A 282 24.49 -33.47 -9.87
C ARG A 282 23.66 -32.54 -8.99
N HIS A 283 22.98 -33.06 -7.97
CA HIS A 283 22.25 -32.23 -7.00
C HIS A 283 23.18 -31.32 -6.19
N ILE A 284 24.34 -31.82 -5.76
CA ILE A 284 25.35 -31.02 -5.04
C ILE A 284 25.88 -29.89 -5.93
N GLN A 285 26.14 -30.19 -7.21
CA GLN A 285 26.58 -29.18 -8.17
C GLN A 285 25.51 -28.12 -8.43
N GLY A 286 24.24 -28.51 -8.59
CA GLY A 286 23.12 -27.57 -8.73
C GLY A 286 22.95 -26.68 -7.50
N MET A 287 23.11 -27.24 -6.29
CA MET A 287 23.10 -26.48 -5.05
C MET A 287 24.25 -25.46 -4.98
N SER A 288 25.47 -25.85 -5.37
CA SER A 288 26.62 -24.94 -5.43
C SER A 288 26.39 -23.78 -6.40
N GLN A 289 25.81 -24.05 -7.57
CA GLN A 289 25.47 -23.02 -8.55
C GLN A 289 24.44 -22.04 -7.98
N THR A 290 23.36 -22.56 -7.39
CA THR A 290 22.28 -21.73 -6.83
C THR A 290 22.83 -20.82 -5.71
N LEU A 291 23.69 -21.36 -4.83
CA LEU A 291 24.36 -20.57 -3.79
C LEU A 291 25.28 -19.49 -4.37
N GLY A 292 25.95 -19.78 -5.49
CA GLY A 292 26.76 -18.81 -6.22
C GLY A 292 25.96 -17.66 -6.83
N GLU A 293 24.68 -17.88 -7.15
CA GLU A 293 23.77 -16.85 -7.69
C GLU A 293 23.11 -15.99 -6.59
N VAL A 294 22.89 -16.57 -5.39
CA VAL A 294 22.25 -15.87 -4.26
C VAL A 294 23.09 -14.70 -3.75
N VAL A 295 24.42 -14.86 -3.64
CA VAL A 295 25.29 -13.81 -3.09
C VAL A 295 25.28 -12.53 -3.95
N PRO A 296 25.49 -12.59 -5.29
CA PRO A 296 25.36 -11.42 -6.15
C PRO A 296 23.96 -10.80 -6.11
N TYR A 297 22.91 -11.64 -6.08
CA TYR A 297 21.53 -11.17 -6.00
C TYR A 297 21.28 -10.35 -4.73
N LEU A 298 21.79 -10.80 -3.59
CA LEU A 298 21.67 -10.07 -2.33
C LEU A 298 22.50 -8.78 -2.32
N GLY A 299 23.67 -8.77 -2.95
CA GLY A 299 24.46 -7.56 -3.16
C GLY A 299 23.68 -6.52 -3.98
N GLN A 300 23.04 -6.95 -5.08
CA GLN A 300 22.18 -6.07 -5.87
C GLN A 300 20.98 -5.55 -5.07
N LEU A 301 20.31 -6.43 -4.32
CA LEU A 301 19.18 -6.05 -3.46
C LEU A 301 19.59 -4.99 -2.43
N SER A 302 20.79 -5.11 -1.84
CA SER A 302 21.32 -4.09 -0.92
C SER A 302 21.51 -2.74 -1.62
N ALA A 303 22.09 -2.75 -2.82
CA ALA A 303 22.32 -1.53 -3.59
C ALA A 303 21.01 -0.84 -4.00
N ASP A 304 20.03 -1.62 -4.46
CA ASP A 304 18.69 -1.10 -4.80
C ASP A 304 18.01 -0.50 -3.56
N MET A 305 18.22 -1.10 -2.38
CA MET A 305 17.69 -0.57 -1.14
C MET A 305 18.34 0.74 -0.72
N ASP A 306 19.66 0.87 -0.88
CA ASP A 306 20.36 2.13 -0.60
C ASP A 306 19.88 3.27 -1.52
N LEU A 307 19.64 2.97 -2.80
CA LEU A 307 19.03 3.92 -3.75
C LEU A 307 17.61 4.31 -3.34
N GLY A 308 16.75 3.34 -3.04
CA GLY A 308 15.37 3.63 -2.64
C GLY A 308 15.28 4.43 -1.33
N ILE A 309 16.23 4.23 -0.41
CA ILE A 309 16.29 5.01 0.84
C ILE A 309 16.80 6.42 0.60
N ALA A 310 17.75 6.61 -0.32
CA ALA A 310 18.18 7.93 -0.75
C ALA A 310 17.02 8.71 -1.39
N ASP A 311 16.21 8.07 -2.23
CA ASP A 311 15.01 8.66 -2.84
C ASP A 311 13.99 9.08 -1.77
N VAL A 312 13.66 8.18 -0.83
CA VAL A 312 12.77 8.53 0.30
C VAL A 312 13.31 9.69 1.12
N SER A 313 14.62 9.74 1.36
CA SER A 313 15.26 10.86 2.05
C SER A 313 15.13 12.16 1.27
N SER A 314 15.27 12.12 -0.06
CA SER A 314 15.06 13.29 -0.92
C SER A 314 13.60 13.77 -0.86
N ASP A 315 12.63 12.86 -0.98
CA ASP A 315 11.20 13.18 -0.89
C ASP A 315 10.84 13.83 0.46
N ILE A 316 11.44 13.36 1.55
CA ILE A 316 11.24 13.96 2.87
C ILE A 316 11.76 15.40 2.90
N VAL A 317 12.94 15.67 2.32
CA VAL A 317 13.49 17.04 2.23
C VAL A 317 12.58 17.95 1.40
N ASP A 318 12.06 17.46 0.28
CA ASP A 318 11.14 18.23 -0.57
C ASP A 318 9.82 18.55 0.17
N ILE A 319 9.26 17.58 0.91
CA ILE A 319 8.06 17.80 1.72
C ILE A 319 8.32 18.79 2.86
N LEU A 320 9.51 18.74 3.49
CA LEU A 320 9.90 19.74 4.50
C LEU A 320 10.00 21.14 3.88
N GLY A 321 10.46 21.26 2.64
CA GLY A 321 10.41 22.51 1.87
C GLY A 321 8.98 23.03 1.71
N HIS A 322 8.01 22.17 1.43
CA HIS A 322 6.59 22.56 1.36
C HIS A 322 5.99 23.00 2.71
N MET A 323 6.54 22.58 3.86
CA MET A 323 6.11 23.11 5.16
C MET A 323 6.41 24.60 5.32
N GLN A 324 7.45 25.12 4.66
CA GLN A 324 7.73 26.56 4.66
C GLN A 324 6.57 27.36 4.02
N PHE A 325 5.96 26.82 2.97
CA PHE A 325 4.78 27.44 2.35
C PHE A 325 3.58 27.47 3.32
N GLN A 326 3.45 26.47 4.18
CA GLN A 326 2.45 26.45 5.24
C GLN A 326 2.67 27.55 6.29
N ASP A 327 3.91 27.80 6.72
CA ASP A 327 4.20 28.91 7.64
C ASP A 327 3.89 30.28 7.01
N ILE A 328 4.18 30.45 5.72
CA ILE A 328 3.77 31.65 4.96
C ILE A 328 2.24 31.80 5.00
N ASN A 329 1.47 30.73 4.77
CA ASN A 329 0.00 30.78 4.82
C ASN A 329 -0.53 31.13 6.21
N ARG A 330 0.08 30.59 7.27
CA ARG A 330 -0.23 30.97 8.66
C ARG A 330 -0.06 32.47 8.86
N GLN A 331 1.08 33.02 8.45
CA GLN A 331 1.37 34.46 8.56
C GLN A 331 0.36 35.32 7.78
N LEU A 332 -0.03 34.89 6.57
CA LEU A 332 -1.05 35.58 5.77
C LEU A 332 -2.41 35.58 6.47
N LEU A 333 -2.83 34.45 7.05
CA LEU A 333 -4.08 34.34 7.80
C LEU A 333 -4.07 35.20 9.06
N GLU A 334 -2.95 35.27 9.79
CA GLU A 334 -2.80 36.14 10.96
C GLU A 334 -2.95 37.62 10.58
N GLN A 335 -2.38 38.03 9.45
CA GLN A 335 -2.53 39.39 8.94
C GLN A 335 -3.98 39.69 8.53
N ILE A 336 -4.67 38.74 7.88
CA ILE A 336 -6.11 38.88 7.58
C ILE A 336 -6.92 39.04 8.87
N ASN A 337 -6.62 38.23 9.90
CA ASN A 337 -7.31 38.33 11.18
C ASN A 337 -7.09 39.69 11.87
N SER A 338 -5.84 40.20 11.82
CA SER A 338 -5.52 41.55 12.31
C SER A 338 -6.29 42.64 11.55
N ALA A 339 -6.39 42.52 10.23
CA ALA A 339 -7.18 43.43 9.40
C ALA A 339 -8.68 43.41 9.74
N LEU A 340 -9.27 42.21 9.91
CA LEU A 340 -10.67 42.04 10.33
C LEU A 340 -10.92 42.65 11.71
N ALA A 341 -9.99 42.49 12.65
CA ALA A 341 -10.07 43.09 13.98
C ALA A 341 -10.01 44.63 13.91
N SER A 342 -9.13 45.17 13.07
CA SER A 342 -9.02 46.61 12.83
C SER A 342 -10.29 47.19 12.20
N LEU A 343 -10.90 46.51 11.22
CA LEU A 343 -12.20 46.90 10.65
C LEU A 343 -13.31 46.86 11.71
N SER A 344 -13.41 45.77 12.47
CA SER A 344 -14.41 45.64 13.53
C SER A 344 -14.30 46.78 14.56
N SER A 345 -13.08 47.14 14.95
CA SER A 345 -12.82 48.28 15.84
C SER A 345 -13.25 49.61 15.23
N HIS A 346 -12.93 49.86 13.95
CA HIS A 346 -13.34 51.06 13.23
C HIS A 346 -14.87 51.21 13.16
N PHE A 347 -15.57 50.14 12.79
CA PHE A 347 -17.04 50.13 12.75
C PHE A 347 -17.67 50.29 14.14
N SER A 348 -17.03 49.79 15.21
CA SER A 348 -17.44 50.05 16.60
C SER A 348 -17.33 51.52 17.00
N GLN A 349 -16.25 52.19 16.59
CA GLN A 349 -16.09 53.63 16.80
C GLN A 349 -17.17 54.42 16.04
N LEU A 350 -17.49 54.03 14.79
CA LEU A 350 -18.58 54.64 14.02
C LEU A 350 -19.95 54.44 14.67
N TYR A 351 -20.25 53.23 15.18
CA TYR A 351 -21.48 52.96 15.92
C TYR A 351 -21.62 53.88 17.13
N GLN A 352 -20.56 54.01 17.95
CA GLN A 352 -20.55 54.86 19.14
C GLN A 352 -20.83 56.34 18.83
N LEU A 353 -20.34 56.84 17.68
CA LEU A 353 -20.63 58.20 17.21
C LEU A 353 -22.10 58.38 16.79
N ILE A 354 -22.69 57.38 16.14
CA ILE A 354 -24.09 57.40 15.70
C ILE A 354 -25.04 57.30 16.91
N ASP A 355 -24.66 56.52 17.93
CA ASP A 355 -25.42 56.34 19.18
C ASP A 355 -25.23 57.50 20.18
N GLY A 356 -24.51 58.56 19.79
CA GLY A 356 -24.37 59.79 20.57
C GLY A 356 -23.37 59.71 21.73
N GLN A 357 -22.54 58.66 21.80
CA GLN A 357 -21.37 58.65 22.67
C GLN A 357 -20.29 59.56 22.05
N ALA A 358 -19.41 60.14 22.87
CA ALA A 358 -18.30 61.01 22.42
C ALA A 358 -16.94 60.29 22.50
N PRO A 359 -16.69 59.23 21.69
CA PRO A 359 -15.38 58.62 21.58
C PRO A 359 -14.38 59.56 20.86
N PRO A 360 -13.07 59.29 20.94
CA PRO A 360 -12.09 59.95 20.07
C PRO A 360 -12.48 59.80 18.59
N PRO A 361 -12.12 60.77 17.73
CA PRO A 361 -12.51 60.72 16.31
C PRO A 361 -12.01 59.42 15.68
N PRO A 362 -12.84 58.73 14.89
CA PRO A 362 -12.49 57.45 14.32
C PRO A 362 -11.35 57.65 13.32
N VAL A 363 -10.40 56.72 13.30
CA VAL A 363 -9.35 56.69 12.27
C VAL A 363 -10.02 56.57 10.91
N MET A 364 -9.64 57.38 9.92
CA MET A 364 -10.24 57.32 8.60
C MET A 364 -9.94 55.97 7.93
N LEU A 365 -10.87 55.44 7.13
CA LEU A 365 -10.69 54.15 6.46
C LEU A 365 -9.46 54.15 5.53
N GLU A 366 -9.14 55.31 4.95
CA GLU A 366 -7.95 55.51 4.11
C GLU A 366 -6.63 55.38 4.90
N GLU A 367 -6.59 55.88 6.14
CA GLU A 367 -5.45 55.74 7.05
C GLU A 367 -5.30 54.28 7.52
N LEU A 368 -6.41 53.57 7.68
CA LEU A 368 -6.46 52.14 8.01
C LEU A 368 -5.90 51.28 6.84
N LEU A 369 -6.29 51.57 5.60
CA LEU A 369 -5.74 50.91 4.39
C LEU A 369 -4.23 51.16 4.23
N GLN A 370 -3.77 52.38 4.50
CA GLN A 370 -2.34 52.69 4.50
C GLN A 370 -1.57 51.90 5.56
N ARG A 371 -2.14 51.77 6.76
CA ARG A 371 -1.54 51.00 7.86
C ARG A 371 -1.40 49.51 7.50
N TRP A 372 -2.41 48.89 6.89
CA TRP A 372 -2.29 47.51 6.41
C TRP A 372 -1.17 47.33 5.37
N THR A 373 -0.97 48.34 4.51
CA THR A 373 0.10 48.30 3.51
C THR A 373 1.49 48.30 4.16
N GLN A 374 1.65 49.00 5.29
CA GLN A 374 2.89 49.02 6.07
C GLN A 374 3.16 47.68 6.77
N ASP A 375 2.11 46.97 7.17
CA ASP A 375 2.21 45.68 7.86
C ASP A 375 2.45 44.50 6.90
N TYR A 376 2.32 44.70 5.58
CA TYR A 376 2.61 43.64 4.60
C TYR A 376 4.10 43.37 4.48
N VAL A 377 4.47 42.10 4.68
CA VAL A 377 5.85 41.63 4.58
C VAL A 377 6.15 41.18 3.15
N MET A 378 5.19 40.57 2.44
CA MET A 378 5.41 39.98 1.12
C MET A 378 5.12 40.93 -0.06
N HIS A 379 5.88 40.79 -1.15
CA HIS A 379 5.67 41.58 -2.38
C HIS A 379 4.29 41.32 -3.01
N ALA A 380 3.85 40.06 -3.06
CA ALA A 380 2.55 39.69 -3.61
C ALA A 380 1.37 40.40 -2.90
N GLN A 381 1.46 40.58 -1.58
CA GLN A 381 0.44 41.28 -0.80
C GLN A 381 0.37 42.77 -1.17
N ARG A 382 1.54 43.42 -1.32
CA ARG A 382 1.61 44.82 -1.75
C ARG A 382 1.07 45.01 -3.17
N VAL A 383 1.39 44.09 -4.08
CA VAL A 383 0.85 44.12 -5.45
C VAL A 383 -0.67 43.96 -5.45
N ALA A 384 -1.20 42.97 -4.73
CA ALA A 384 -2.64 42.75 -4.64
C ALA A 384 -3.37 43.96 -4.07
N HIS A 385 -2.81 44.61 -3.03
CA HIS A 385 -3.38 45.82 -2.44
C HIS A 385 -3.41 46.99 -3.42
N VAL A 386 -2.31 47.22 -4.15
CA VAL A 386 -2.24 48.29 -5.16
C VAL A 386 -3.22 48.01 -6.30
N MET A 387 -3.34 46.77 -6.78
CA MET A 387 -4.31 46.41 -7.83
C MET A 387 -5.75 46.67 -7.38
N ALA A 388 -6.08 46.33 -6.13
CA ALA A 388 -7.42 46.55 -5.59
C ALA A 388 -7.76 48.03 -5.34
N THR A 389 -6.77 48.86 -4.99
CA THR A 389 -6.97 50.28 -4.65
C THR A 389 -6.81 51.24 -5.84
N SER A 390 -6.21 50.79 -6.95
CA SER A 390 -6.03 51.59 -8.18
C SER A 390 -7.11 51.40 -9.24
N ALA A 391 -8.06 50.48 -9.04
CA ALA A 391 -9.20 50.26 -9.93
C ALA A 391 -10.29 51.36 -9.75
N PRO A 392 -10.92 51.87 -10.82
CA PRO A 392 -11.97 52.88 -10.72
C PRO A 392 -13.22 52.32 -9.99
N PRO A 393 -13.92 53.13 -9.16
CA PRO A 393 -15.04 52.66 -8.36
C PRO A 393 -16.22 52.23 -9.25
N GLY A 394 -16.49 50.92 -9.28
CA GLY A 394 -17.64 50.34 -10.00
C GLY A 394 -17.32 49.11 -10.85
N GLU A 395 -16.05 48.81 -11.11
CA GLU A 395 -15.66 47.59 -11.83
C GLU A 395 -15.33 46.50 -10.82
N LEU A 396 -16.32 45.65 -10.52
CA LEU A 396 -16.09 44.42 -9.76
C LEU A 396 -15.08 43.57 -10.54
N VAL A 397 -13.86 43.44 -10.01
CA VAL A 397 -12.90 42.45 -10.52
C VAL A 397 -13.61 41.09 -10.48
N PRO A 398 -13.82 40.42 -11.62
CA PRO A 398 -14.59 39.18 -11.66
C PRO A 398 -13.84 38.14 -10.84
N LEU A 399 -14.49 37.66 -9.77
CA LEU A 399 -13.86 36.72 -8.85
C LEU A 399 -13.59 35.36 -9.49
N HIS A 400 -14.28 34.96 -10.56
CA HIS A 400 -13.91 33.82 -11.42
C HIS A 400 -14.58 33.98 -12.80
N GLY A 401 -13.80 33.96 -13.89
CA GLY A 401 -14.33 33.82 -15.26
C GLY A 401 -13.42 34.35 -16.37
N ASP A 402 -12.76 33.44 -17.09
CA ASP A 402 -12.23 33.56 -18.47
C ASP A 402 -11.69 34.92 -18.96
N ALA A 403 -10.74 35.50 -18.21
CA ALA A 403 -9.78 36.41 -18.81
C ALA A 403 -8.54 35.61 -19.22
N ALA A 404 -8.19 35.69 -20.50
CA ALA A 404 -6.94 35.16 -21.05
C ALA A 404 -5.79 35.35 -20.04
N ALA A 405 -5.04 34.27 -19.81
CA ALA A 405 -3.93 34.22 -18.87
C ALA A 405 -3.22 35.58 -18.80
N PRO A 406 -3.15 36.25 -17.63
CA PRO A 406 -2.19 37.33 -17.51
C PRO A 406 -0.86 36.71 -17.92
N ALA A 407 -0.20 37.32 -18.91
CA ALA A 407 1.09 36.85 -19.42
C ALA A 407 1.91 36.36 -18.23
N PRO A 408 2.47 35.14 -18.28
CA PRO A 408 3.08 34.54 -17.11
C PRO A 408 3.99 35.60 -16.52
N VAL A 409 3.70 36.02 -15.29
CA VAL A 409 4.67 36.78 -14.52
C VAL A 409 5.80 35.77 -14.37
N THR A 410 6.74 35.85 -15.31
CA THR A 410 8.01 35.17 -15.24
C THR A 410 8.56 35.57 -13.89
N LEU A 411 8.48 34.65 -12.92
CA LEU A 411 9.43 34.61 -11.84
C LEU A 411 10.77 34.84 -12.53
N ALA A 412 11.42 35.96 -12.23
CA ALA A 412 12.70 36.27 -12.80
C ALA A 412 13.67 35.15 -12.40
N VAL A 413 13.81 34.17 -13.27
CA VAL A 413 14.93 33.27 -13.24
C VAL A 413 16.09 34.02 -13.88
N ALA A 414 17.20 34.06 -13.13
CA ALA A 414 18.55 34.44 -13.54
C ALA A 414 18.88 35.95 -13.65
N ASN A 415 19.40 36.52 -12.56
CA ASN A 415 20.84 36.85 -12.43
C ASN A 415 21.09 37.72 -11.17
N GLY A 416 21.35 37.06 -10.03
CA GLY A 416 21.77 37.67 -8.77
C GLY A 416 22.19 36.55 -7.80
N PRO A 417 23.17 36.77 -6.92
CA PRO A 417 23.85 35.68 -6.22
C PRO A 417 22.86 34.91 -5.34
N ARG A 418 22.97 33.56 -5.35
CA ARG A 418 22.30 32.68 -4.39
C ARG A 418 22.56 33.22 -2.98
N ILE A 419 21.53 33.74 -2.34
CA ILE A 419 21.53 33.85 -0.89
C ILE A 419 21.03 32.49 -0.42
N GLU A 420 21.98 31.62 -0.06
CA GLU A 420 21.70 30.52 0.85
C GLU A 420 21.29 31.14 2.19
N LEU A 421 20.01 30.99 2.55
CA LEU A 421 19.56 31.18 3.91
C LEU A 421 19.26 29.78 4.44
N PHE A 422 20.09 29.41 5.41
CA PHE A 422 20.09 28.15 6.16
C PHE A 422 18.71 27.64 6.56
#